data_AF-A0A7L5ZBP5-F1
#
_entry.id   AF-A0A7L5ZBP5-F1
#
_cell.length_a   1.000
_cell.length_b   1.000
_cell.length_c   1.000
_cell.angle_alpha   90.00
_cell.angle_beta   90.00
_cell.angle_gamma   90.00
#
_symmetry.space_group_name_H-M   'P 1'
#
loop_
_entity.id
_entity.type
_entity.pdbx_description
1 polymer ?
#
loop_
_entity_poly.entity_id
_entity_poly.type
_entity_poly.pdbx_seq_one_letter_code
_entity_poly.pdbx_strand_id
1 'polypeptide(L)'
;MTTAHVYQIYIRAGLQEVWEAIVDPAFTRQYFFGSAFKTPPVAGEPFDSVLPDGTVAVDGVVEECDPPRRLVHTWHVRYDERMASEPASRVTWELEEAGEGLVRLRVVHGDLAFSPLTWANVGGGWPYVLDGLKSLVETGRPLPPRFERVPVAHEAAGVVKDWHRMQGVEANNATFDLLAAPDPDPEALLRGAYAAAYHWDRASGKQPVNEVRARYLIGKAWWRAGRGELALDYAERVVTGCAEHGLADFDLAYAHELRARALGLLGRPDEARAELEAALAVPIAEAEDAAILARDLADLTADTLPAGR
;
A
#
# COMPACT_ATOMS: atom_id res chain seq x y z
N MET A 1 4.60 -2.79 4.04
CA MET A 1 4.32 -1.44 4.60
C MET A 1 3.17 -1.53 5.60
N THR A 2 3.12 -0.70 6.65
CA THR A 2 1.95 -0.64 7.55
C THR A 2 0.81 0.09 6.85
N THR A 3 -0.19 -0.65 6.37
CA THR A 3 -1.48 -0.11 5.95
C THR A 3 -2.25 0.34 7.19
N ALA A 4 -1.98 1.56 7.63
CA ALA A 4 -2.61 2.16 8.78
C ALA A 4 -2.99 3.61 8.48
N HIS A 5 -4.08 4.06 9.09
CA HIS A 5 -4.38 5.49 9.21
C HIS A 5 -3.90 5.97 10.57
N VAL A 6 -3.09 7.02 10.58
CA VAL A 6 -2.53 7.61 11.80
C VAL A 6 -2.96 9.06 11.89
N TYR A 7 -3.61 9.41 13.00
CA TYR A 7 -4.06 10.76 13.29
C TYR A 7 -3.51 11.21 14.63
N GLN A 8 -3.25 12.52 14.73
CA GLN A 8 -2.87 13.16 15.97
C GLN A 8 -3.55 14.52 16.07
N ILE A 9 -4.23 14.76 17.19
CA ILE A 9 -4.85 16.05 17.51
C ILE A 9 -4.49 16.47 18.93
N TYR A 10 -4.68 17.75 19.23
CA TYR A 10 -4.57 18.30 20.58
C TYR A 10 -5.94 18.80 21.04
N ILE A 11 -6.31 18.50 22.28
CA ILE A 11 -7.59 18.85 22.88
C ILE A 11 -7.33 19.63 24.17
N ARG A 12 -7.94 20.80 24.30
CA ARG A 12 -7.87 21.67 25.49
C ARG A 12 -8.83 21.15 26.56
N ALA A 13 -8.38 20.16 27.34
CA ALA A 13 -9.16 19.43 28.33
C ALA A 13 -8.25 18.71 29.34
N GLY A 14 -8.86 18.13 30.38
CA GLY A 14 -8.17 17.18 31.26
C GLY A 14 -8.02 15.80 30.62
N LEU A 15 -6.98 15.05 31.02
CA LEU A 15 -6.74 13.69 30.50
C LEU A 15 -7.92 12.74 30.75
N GLN A 16 -8.47 12.78 31.97
CA GLN A 16 -9.64 12.00 32.37
C GLN A 16 -10.90 12.36 31.57
N GLU A 17 -11.09 13.65 31.28
CA GLU A 17 -12.25 14.16 30.53
C GLU A 17 -12.26 13.65 29.09
N VAL A 18 -11.10 13.67 28.42
CA VAL A 18 -10.96 13.11 27.05
C VAL A 18 -11.18 11.60 27.08
N TRP A 19 -10.65 10.90 28.08
CA TRP A 19 -10.86 9.46 28.23
C TRP A 19 -12.34 9.10 28.39
N GLU A 20 -13.04 9.77 29.30
CA GLU A 20 -14.48 9.58 29.52
C GLU A 20 -15.27 9.84 28.24
N ALA A 21 -14.93 10.89 27.49
CA ALA A 21 -15.57 11.18 26.21
C ALA A 21 -15.36 10.09 25.14
N ILE A 22 -14.34 9.24 25.27
CA ILE A 22 -14.09 8.10 24.37
C ILE A 22 -14.90 6.87 24.77
N VAL A 23 -14.98 6.57 26.08
CA VAL A 23 -15.56 5.31 26.57
C VAL A 23 -17.01 5.41 27.05
N ASP A 24 -17.50 6.61 27.40
CA ASP A 24 -18.89 6.82 27.82
C ASP A 24 -19.82 6.84 26.60
N PRO A 25 -20.78 5.89 26.50
CA PRO A 25 -21.71 5.85 25.38
C PRO A 25 -22.55 7.12 25.20
N ALA A 26 -22.82 7.88 26.27
CA ALA A 26 -23.57 9.12 26.17
C ALA A 26 -22.77 10.22 25.43
N PHE A 27 -21.44 10.23 25.59
CA PHE A 27 -20.56 11.13 24.84
C PHE A 27 -20.31 10.61 23.42
N THR A 28 -19.90 9.36 23.28
CA THR A 28 -19.46 8.79 22.01
C THR A 28 -20.53 8.89 20.92
N ARG A 29 -21.81 8.69 21.26
CA ARG A 29 -22.93 8.82 20.29
C ARG A 29 -23.01 10.19 19.62
N GLN A 30 -22.52 11.25 20.27
CA GLN A 30 -22.65 12.61 19.77
C GLN A 30 -21.66 12.94 18.65
N TYR A 31 -20.53 12.22 18.55
CA TYR A 31 -19.49 12.48 17.54
C TYR A 31 -19.10 11.24 16.71
N PHE A 32 -19.48 10.04 17.15
CA PHE A 32 -19.11 8.78 16.51
C PHE A 32 -20.27 8.20 15.67
N PHE A 33 -20.87 9.05 14.83
CA PHE A 33 -21.98 8.70 13.93
C PHE A 33 -23.19 8.05 14.64
N GLY A 34 -23.47 8.43 15.88
CA GLY A 34 -24.58 7.85 16.67
C GLY A 34 -24.30 6.48 17.26
N SER A 35 -23.18 5.84 16.88
CA SER A 35 -22.74 4.57 17.47
C SER A 35 -21.95 4.79 18.75
N ALA A 36 -21.97 3.79 19.63
CA ALA A 36 -21.13 3.75 20.83
C ALA A 36 -21.06 2.33 21.37
N PHE A 37 -20.05 2.06 22.20
CA PHE A 37 -19.98 0.82 22.97
C PHE A 37 -21.31 0.54 23.70
N LYS A 38 -21.80 -0.69 23.57
CA LYS A 38 -23.01 -1.15 24.29
C LYS A 38 -22.79 -1.18 25.79
N THR A 39 -21.57 -1.54 26.21
CA THR A 39 -21.07 -1.54 27.58
C THR A 39 -19.65 -0.99 27.59
N PRO A 40 -19.21 -0.30 28.66
CA PRO A 40 -17.84 0.20 28.75
C PRO A 40 -16.80 -0.89 28.44
N PRO A 41 -15.70 -0.56 27.75
CA PRO A 41 -14.72 -1.55 27.30
C PRO A 41 -13.94 -2.15 28.47
N VAL A 42 -13.84 -3.48 28.49
CA VAL A 42 -13.08 -4.26 29.49
C VAL A 42 -12.02 -5.10 28.78
N ALA A 43 -10.76 -4.99 29.19
CA ALA A 43 -9.66 -5.71 28.55
C ALA A 43 -9.88 -7.23 28.56
N GLY A 44 -9.67 -7.87 27.41
CA GLY A 44 -9.89 -9.29 27.16
C GLY A 44 -11.32 -9.66 26.77
N GLU A 45 -12.30 -8.75 26.87
CA GLU A 45 -13.70 -9.05 26.61
C GLU A 45 -14.13 -8.66 25.18
N PRO A 46 -15.10 -9.39 24.59
CA PRO A 46 -15.75 -8.96 23.36
C PRO A 46 -16.59 -7.70 23.60
N PHE A 47 -16.74 -6.88 22.57
CA PHE A 47 -17.60 -5.70 22.62
C PHE A 47 -18.45 -5.57 21.35
N ASP A 48 -19.61 -4.92 21.52
CA ASP A 48 -20.43 -4.41 20.42
C ASP A 48 -20.44 -2.87 20.49
N SER A 49 -20.22 -2.20 19.36
CA SER A 49 -20.58 -0.80 19.15
C SER A 49 -21.90 -0.74 18.39
N VAL A 50 -22.92 -0.15 19.00
CA VAL A 50 -24.31 -0.22 18.53
C VAL A 50 -24.86 1.16 18.18
N LEU A 51 -25.66 1.21 17.12
CA LEU A 51 -26.48 2.36 16.75
C LEU A 51 -27.64 2.55 17.76
N PRO A 52 -28.36 3.70 17.71
CA PRO A 52 -29.46 3.97 18.64
C PRO A 52 -30.62 2.96 18.59
N ASP A 53 -30.79 2.27 17.46
CA ASP A 53 -31.78 1.22 17.26
C ASP A 53 -31.32 -0.16 17.77
N GLY A 54 -30.10 -0.27 18.30
CA GLY A 54 -29.49 -1.51 18.78
C GLY A 54 -28.76 -2.31 17.71
N THR A 55 -28.75 -1.87 16.45
CA THR A 55 -28.00 -2.53 15.37
C THR A 55 -26.50 -2.45 15.66
N VAL A 56 -25.79 -3.58 15.57
CA VAL A 56 -24.33 -3.63 15.71
C VAL A 56 -23.69 -2.99 14.48
N ALA A 57 -22.96 -1.90 14.68
CA ALA A 57 -22.20 -1.23 13.62
C ALA A 57 -20.79 -1.82 13.50
N VAL A 58 -20.15 -2.09 14.64
CA VAL A 58 -18.80 -2.66 14.74
C VAL A 58 -18.79 -3.61 15.92
N ASP A 59 -18.18 -4.78 15.77
CA ASP A 59 -17.84 -5.66 16.89
C ASP A 59 -16.34 -5.94 16.95
N GLY A 60 -15.91 -6.55 18.05
CA GLY A 60 -14.51 -6.90 18.25
C GLY A 60 -14.21 -7.37 19.65
N VAL A 61 -12.93 -7.32 20.00
CA VAL A 61 -12.39 -7.64 21.32
C VAL A 61 -11.56 -6.45 21.80
N VAL A 62 -11.75 -6.06 23.05
CA VAL A 62 -10.88 -5.07 23.70
C VAL A 62 -9.59 -5.78 24.09
N GLU A 63 -8.49 -5.47 23.43
CA GLU A 63 -7.20 -6.11 23.68
C GLU A 63 -6.48 -5.47 24.88
N GLU A 64 -6.62 -4.16 25.06
CA GLU A 64 -6.00 -3.39 26.14
C GLU A 64 -6.92 -2.25 26.56
N CYS A 65 -7.06 -2.01 27.87
CA CYS A 65 -7.79 -0.88 28.42
C CYS A 65 -7.07 -0.42 29.68
N ASP A 66 -6.30 0.67 29.57
CA ASP A 66 -5.51 1.29 30.65
C ASP A 66 -5.95 2.77 30.82
N PRO A 67 -7.03 3.01 31.58
CA PRO A 67 -7.54 4.36 31.82
C PRO A 67 -6.53 5.25 32.58
N PRO A 68 -6.40 6.55 32.24
CA PRO A 68 -7.02 7.26 31.12
C PRO A 68 -6.11 7.38 29.89
N ARG A 69 -5.14 6.48 29.71
CA ARG A 69 -4.01 6.67 28.78
C ARG A 69 -4.12 5.88 27.48
N ARG A 70 -4.70 4.69 27.50
CA ARG A 70 -4.60 3.78 26.36
C ARG A 70 -5.77 2.82 26.22
N LEU A 71 -6.32 2.73 25.01
CA LEU A 71 -7.36 1.78 24.64
C LEU A 71 -6.97 1.12 23.31
N VAL A 72 -6.91 -0.20 23.28
CA VAL A 72 -6.64 -0.97 22.07
C VAL A 72 -7.74 -2.00 21.88
N HIS A 73 -8.33 -2.03 20.71
CA HIS A 73 -9.40 -2.97 20.40
C HIS A 73 -9.38 -3.35 18.91
N THR A 74 -9.86 -4.56 18.61
CA THR A 74 -10.12 -4.93 17.22
C THR A 74 -11.34 -4.19 16.68
N TRP A 75 -11.48 -4.18 15.37
CA TRP A 75 -12.53 -3.48 14.65
C TRP A 75 -13.01 -4.31 13.47
N HIS A 76 -14.23 -4.82 13.57
CA HIS A 76 -14.88 -5.56 12.50
C HIS A 76 -16.22 -4.90 12.15
N VAL A 77 -16.32 -4.45 10.89
CA VAL A 77 -17.49 -3.72 10.38
C VAL A 77 -18.68 -4.67 10.20
N ARG A 78 -19.87 -4.24 10.62
CA ARG A 78 -21.12 -5.03 10.52
C ARG A 78 -22.24 -4.35 9.71
N TYR A 79 -22.12 -3.07 9.40
CA TYR A 79 -23.14 -2.31 8.66
C TYR A 79 -23.08 -2.49 7.12
N ASP A 80 -22.11 -3.24 6.60
CA ASP A 80 -21.91 -3.50 5.18
C ASP A 80 -21.40 -4.94 4.99
N GLU A 81 -22.11 -5.76 4.20
CA GLU A 81 -21.80 -7.18 4.04
C GLU A 81 -20.42 -7.45 3.43
N ARG A 82 -19.93 -6.55 2.55
CA ARG A 82 -18.63 -6.72 1.89
C ARG A 82 -17.51 -6.41 2.88
N MET A 83 -17.64 -5.31 3.62
CA MET A 83 -16.68 -4.99 4.69
C MET A 83 -16.73 -6.02 5.82
N ALA A 84 -17.91 -6.57 6.13
CA ALA A 84 -18.05 -7.65 7.12
C ALA A 84 -17.35 -8.96 6.70
N SER A 85 -17.10 -9.16 5.40
CA SER A 85 -16.32 -10.30 4.90
C SER A 85 -14.79 -10.12 5.02
N GLU A 86 -14.34 -8.90 5.30
CA GLU A 86 -12.93 -8.60 5.54
C GLU A 86 -12.52 -9.00 6.97
N PRO A 87 -11.24 -9.36 7.19
CA PRO A 87 -10.74 -9.64 8.54
C PRO A 87 -10.82 -8.39 9.43
N ALA A 88 -10.93 -8.63 10.74
CA ALA A 88 -10.91 -7.55 11.73
C ALA A 88 -9.58 -6.78 11.68
N SER A 89 -9.70 -5.46 11.76
CA SER A 89 -8.60 -4.51 11.86
C SER A 89 -8.37 -4.13 13.33
N ARG A 90 -7.47 -3.18 13.62
CA ARG A 90 -7.09 -2.81 14.99
C ARG A 90 -7.06 -1.31 15.19
N VAL A 91 -7.70 -0.82 16.25
CA VAL A 91 -7.70 0.59 16.64
C VAL A 91 -6.97 0.77 17.96
N THR A 92 -6.03 1.71 17.99
CA THR A 92 -5.26 2.12 19.16
C THR A 92 -5.48 3.60 19.42
N TRP A 93 -5.96 3.92 20.62
CA TRP A 93 -6.08 5.27 21.16
C TRP A 93 -4.99 5.47 22.21
N GLU A 94 -4.22 6.55 22.08
CA GLU A 94 -3.15 6.93 23.00
C GLU A 94 -3.34 8.39 23.43
N LEU A 95 -3.45 8.60 24.74
CA LEU A 95 -3.67 9.90 25.36
C LEU A 95 -2.50 10.25 26.27
N GLU A 96 -1.97 11.45 26.10
CA GLU A 96 -0.87 11.99 26.90
C GLU A 96 -1.11 13.45 27.25
N GLU A 97 -0.67 13.87 28.42
CA GLU A 97 -0.59 15.28 28.77
C GLU A 97 0.50 15.96 27.93
N ALA A 98 0.12 17.01 27.20
CA ALA A 98 1.03 17.80 26.37
C ALA A 98 1.29 19.20 26.96
N GLY A 99 0.67 19.51 28.10
CA GLY A 99 0.77 20.78 28.81
C GLY A 99 -0.39 20.93 29.80
N GLU A 100 -0.40 22.02 30.56
CA GLU A 100 -1.49 22.32 31.49
C GLU A 100 -2.81 22.49 30.73
N GLY A 101 -3.79 21.63 31.03
CA GLY A 101 -5.09 21.61 30.36
C GLY A 101 -5.03 21.25 28.87
N LEU A 102 -4.00 20.51 28.44
CA LEU A 102 -3.80 20.12 27.04
C LEU A 102 -3.46 18.63 26.93
N VAL A 103 -4.27 17.89 26.17
CA VAL A 103 -4.07 16.47 25.88
C VAL A 103 -3.66 16.29 24.42
N ARG A 104 -2.61 15.51 24.17
CA ARG A 104 -2.30 14.95 22.86
C ARG A 104 -3.05 13.62 22.73
N LEU A 105 -3.93 13.53 21.75
CA LEU A 105 -4.59 12.29 21.38
C LEU A 105 -4.01 11.78 20.06
N ARG A 106 -3.52 10.54 20.07
CA ARG A 106 -3.08 9.83 18.88
C ARG A 106 -3.98 8.62 18.64
N VAL A 107 -4.43 8.47 17.40
CA VAL A 107 -5.24 7.31 16.97
C VAL A 107 -4.53 6.61 15.82
N VAL A 108 -4.36 5.30 15.95
CA VAL A 108 -3.87 4.43 14.89
C VAL A 108 -4.94 3.40 14.58
N HIS A 109 -5.44 3.42 13.35
CA HIS A 109 -6.27 2.35 12.81
C HIS A 109 -5.39 1.52 11.85
N GLY A 110 -4.90 0.38 12.32
CA GLY A 110 -3.97 -0.51 11.62
C GLY A 110 -4.57 -1.88 11.28
N ASP A 111 -3.71 -2.80 10.86
CA ASP A 111 -4.08 -4.16 10.40
C ASP A 111 -5.06 -4.17 9.22
N LEU A 112 -4.93 -3.19 8.32
CA LEU A 112 -5.86 -2.99 7.20
C LEU A 112 -5.36 -3.58 5.87
N ALA A 113 -4.22 -4.28 5.85
CA ALA A 113 -3.61 -4.81 4.61
C ALA A 113 -4.53 -5.77 3.86
N PHE A 114 -5.31 -6.55 4.62
CA PHE A 114 -6.26 -7.52 4.09
C PHE A 114 -7.71 -7.03 4.15
N SER A 115 -7.93 -5.77 4.51
CA SER A 115 -9.26 -5.15 4.64
C SER A 115 -9.35 -3.84 3.83
N PRO A 116 -9.17 -3.89 2.49
CA PRO A 116 -9.05 -2.70 1.65
C PRO A 116 -10.32 -1.84 1.58
N LEU A 117 -11.52 -2.42 1.67
CA LEU A 117 -12.77 -1.67 1.71
C LEU A 117 -12.89 -0.91 3.02
N THR A 118 -12.59 -1.58 4.14
CA THR A 118 -12.53 -0.97 5.47
C THR A 118 -11.48 0.14 5.49
N TRP A 119 -10.26 -0.12 4.98
CA TRP A 119 -9.18 0.85 4.91
C TRP A 119 -9.65 2.16 4.27
N ALA A 120 -10.30 2.06 3.12
CA ALA A 120 -10.73 3.24 2.41
C ALA A 120 -11.93 3.94 3.05
N ASN A 121 -12.86 3.18 3.66
CA ASN A 121 -14.02 3.77 4.32
C ASN A 121 -13.64 4.54 5.59
N VAL A 122 -12.77 3.97 6.44
CA VAL A 122 -12.42 4.60 7.73
C VAL A 122 -11.50 5.81 7.57
N GLY A 123 -10.74 5.91 6.48
CA GLY A 123 -9.85 7.04 6.20
C GLY A 123 -10.58 8.40 6.15
N GLY A 124 -11.79 8.46 5.57
CA GLY A 124 -12.60 9.67 5.56
C GLY A 124 -13.40 9.91 6.83
N GLY A 125 -13.69 8.84 7.59
CA GLY A 125 -14.50 8.89 8.81
C GLY A 125 -13.74 9.45 10.02
N TRP A 126 -12.48 9.04 10.19
CA TRP A 126 -11.68 9.41 11.37
C TRP A 126 -11.51 10.92 11.59
N PRO A 127 -11.18 11.74 10.57
CA PRO A 127 -11.09 13.19 10.76
C PRO A 127 -12.39 13.78 11.33
N TYR A 128 -13.55 13.32 10.87
CA TYR A 128 -14.85 13.79 11.39
C TYR A 128 -15.06 13.43 12.85
N VAL A 129 -14.76 12.17 13.21
CA VAL A 129 -14.87 11.66 14.58
C VAL A 129 -13.98 12.46 15.52
N LEU A 130 -12.72 12.70 15.12
CA LEU A 130 -11.74 13.41 15.94
C LEU A 130 -12.08 14.90 16.10
N ASP A 131 -12.52 15.56 15.02
CA ASP A 131 -13.00 16.95 15.08
C ASP A 131 -14.27 17.09 15.93
N GLY A 132 -15.15 16.09 15.87
CA GLY A 132 -16.36 15.99 16.67
C GLY A 132 -16.08 15.80 18.15
N LEU A 133 -15.20 14.87 18.51
CA LEU A 133 -14.71 14.67 19.88
C LEU A 133 -14.11 15.95 20.44
N LYS A 134 -13.18 16.56 19.70
CA LYS A 134 -12.52 17.81 20.08
C LYS A 134 -13.55 18.92 20.33
N SER A 135 -14.46 19.13 19.38
CA SER A 135 -15.48 20.18 19.49
C SER A 135 -16.38 19.98 20.70
N LEU A 136 -16.83 18.73 20.93
CA LEU A 136 -17.70 18.39 22.05
C LEU A 136 -17.01 18.61 23.39
N VAL A 137 -15.77 18.14 23.53
CA VAL A 137 -15.01 18.30 24.77
C VAL A 137 -14.67 19.77 25.02
N GLU A 138 -14.16 20.50 24.03
CA GLU A 138 -13.69 21.88 24.24
C GLU A 138 -14.82 22.90 24.43
N THR A 139 -16.02 22.62 23.92
CA THR A 139 -17.12 23.60 23.87
C THR A 139 -18.40 23.13 24.56
N GLY A 140 -18.49 21.85 24.93
CA GLY A 140 -19.73 21.21 25.39
C GLY A 140 -20.79 21.07 24.30
N ARG A 141 -20.46 21.33 23.03
CA ARG A 141 -21.40 21.29 21.89
C ARG A 141 -20.87 20.37 20.79
N PRO A 142 -21.72 19.49 20.22
CA PRO A 142 -21.35 18.68 19.07
C PRO A 142 -20.94 19.54 17.87
N LEU A 143 -20.08 18.97 17.02
CA LEU A 143 -19.75 19.56 15.73
C LEU A 143 -21.04 19.70 14.89
N PRO A 144 -21.27 20.84 14.21
CA PRO A 144 -22.43 21.02 13.35
C PRO A 144 -22.50 19.92 12.27
N PRO A 145 -23.71 19.51 11.85
CA PRO A 145 -23.87 18.49 10.82
C PRO A 145 -23.25 18.97 9.50
N ARG A 146 -22.58 18.06 8.81
CA ARG A 146 -22.06 18.32 7.45
C ARG A 146 -23.22 18.54 6.48
N PHE A 147 -23.08 19.53 5.60
CA PHE A 147 -23.99 19.71 4.46
C PHE A 147 -23.78 18.64 3.37
N GLU A 148 -22.58 18.08 3.30
CA GLU A 148 -22.20 17.06 2.33
C GLU A 148 -22.57 15.66 2.81
N ARG A 149 -23.22 14.90 1.92
CA ARG A 149 -23.40 13.46 2.09
C ARG A 149 -22.06 12.80 1.78
N VAL A 150 -21.41 12.20 2.78
CA VAL A 150 -20.27 11.32 2.51
C VAL A 150 -20.83 10.10 1.77
N PRO A 151 -20.37 9.79 0.54
CA PRO A 151 -20.83 8.60 -0.16
C PRO A 151 -20.56 7.37 0.73
N VAL A 152 -21.59 6.54 0.93
CA VAL A 152 -21.41 5.24 1.58
C VAL A 152 -20.48 4.43 0.66
N ALA A 153 -19.50 3.68 1.19
CA ALA A 153 -18.49 2.99 0.39
C ALA A 153 -19.04 2.11 -0.75
N HIS A 154 -20.30 1.67 -0.66
CA HIS A 154 -21.00 0.99 -1.76
C HIS A 154 -21.14 1.83 -3.05
N GLU A 155 -21.20 3.16 -2.95
CA GLU A 155 -21.15 4.10 -4.08
C GLU A 155 -19.71 4.47 -4.49
N ALA A 156 -18.72 4.12 -3.65
CA ALA A 156 -17.30 4.26 -3.92
C ALA A 156 -16.75 3.08 -4.75
N ALA A 157 -17.46 2.67 -5.80
CA ALA A 157 -16.86 1.84 -6.86
C ALA A 157 -15.58 2.49 -7.45
N GLY A 158 -15.39 3.80 -7.24
CA GLY A 158 -14.16 4.54 -7.55
C GLY A 158 -12.98 4.30 -6.58
N VAL A 159 -13.19 3.77 -5.38
CA VAL A 159 -12.13 3.50 -4.39
C VAL A 159 -11.50 2.12 -4.60
N VAL A 160 -12.27 1.15 -5.11
CA VAL A 160 -11.75 -0.14 -5.61
C VAL A 160 -10.99 0.04 -6.95
N LYS A 161 -11.14 1.20 -7.60
CA LYS A 161 -10.54 1.50 -8.91
C LYS A 161 -9.00 1.41 -8.89
N ASP A 162 -8.38 1.72 -7.75
CA ASP A 162 -6.91 1.72 -7.61
C ASP A 162 -6.36 0.58 -6.73
N TRP A 163 -7.16 -0.40 -6.33
CA TRP A 163 -6.65 -1.54 -5.55
C TRP A 163 -5.61 -2.34 -6.35
N HIS A 164 -5.93 -2.68 -7.61
CA HIS A 164 -4.96 -3.32 -8.50
C HIS A 164 -3.73 -2.45 -8.75
N ARG A 165 -3.87 -1.12 -8.74
CA ARG A 165 -2.72 -0.22 -8.85
C ARG A 165 -1.82 -0.31 -7.62
N MET A 166 -2.40 -0.24 -6.43
CA MET A 166 -1.68 -0.35 -5.15
C MET A 166 -0.95 -1.68 -5.03
N GLN A 167 -1.64 -2.80 -5.28
CA GLN A 167 -1.03 -4.13 -5.26
C GLN A 167 0.04 -4.27 -6.35
N GLY A 168 -0.16 -3.68 -7.53
CA GLY A 168 0.84 -3.65 -8.60
C GLY A 168 2.11 -2.90 -8.19
N VAL A 169 1.99 -1.77 -7.49
CA VAL A 169 3.14 -1.02 -6.95
C VAL A 169 3.86 -1.82 -5.87
N GLU A 170 3.15 -2.41 -4.91
CA GLU A 170 3.77 -3.18 -3.82
C GLU A 170 4.48 -4.43 -4.35
N ALA A 171 3.82 -5.22 -5.20
CA ALA A 171 4.43 -6.39 -5.82
C ALA A 171 5.64 -6.01 -6.69
N ASN A 172 5.55 -4.92 -7.45
CA ASN A 172 6.66 -4.43 -8.28
C ASN A 172 7.87 -4.06 -7.41
N ASN A 173 7.67 -3.23 -6.39
CA ASN A 173 8.75 -2.76 -5.51
C ASN A 173 9.40 -3.93 -4.74
N ALA A 174 8.59 -4.83 -4.16
CA ALA A 174 9.11 -6.01 -3.48
C ALA A 174 9.92 -6.91 -4.42
N THR A 175 9.52 -7.01 -5.70
CA THR A 175 10.27 -7.80 -6.69
C THR A 175 11.59 -7.12 -7.06
N PHE A 176 11.64 -5.79 -7.18
CA PHE A 176 12.89 -5.06 -7.42
C PHE A 176 13.85 -5.15 -6.23
N ASP A 177 13.34 -5.12 -5.00
CA ASP A 177 14.15 -5.33 -3.79
C ASP A 177 14.78 -6.73 -3.79
N LEU A 178 14.00 -7.76 -4.15
CA LEU A 178 14.54 -9.12 -4.34
C LEU A 178 15.56 -9.15 -5.49
N LEU A 179 15.29 -8.49 -6.61
CA LEU A 179 16.17 -8.45 -7.77
C LEU A 179 17.56 -7.90 -7.43
N ALA A 180 17.62 -6.91 -6.53
CA ALA A 180 18.86 -6.29 -6.06
C ALA A 180 19.65 -7.14 -5.05
N ALA A 181 19.03 -8.17 -4.45
CA ALA A 181 19.73 -9.06 -3.54
C ALA A 181 20.81 -9.88 -4.29
N PRO A 182 21.96 -10.19 -3.66
CA PRO A 182 23.04 -10.94 -4.33
C PRO A 182 22.63 -12.32 -4.84
N ASP A 183 21.81 -13.04 -4.07
CA ASP A 183 21.33 -14.41 -4.37
C ASP A 183 19.84 -14.54 -3.98
N PRO A 184 18.91 -14.01 -4.79
CA PRO A 184 17.48 -14.04 -4.49
C PRO A 184 16.90 -15.41 -4.77
N ASP A 185 15.93 -15.83 -3.96
CA ASP A 185 15.11 -17.00 -4.25
C ASP A 185 14.42 -16.83 -5.62
N PRO A 186 14.74 -17.68 -6.62
CA PRO A 186 14.15 -17.59 -7.95
C PRO A 186 12.63 -17.73 -7.94
N GLU A 187 12.08 -18.55 -7.04
CA GLU A 187 10.64 -18.78 -6.99
C GLU A 187 9.90 -17.54 -6.45
N ALA A 188 10.40 -16.94 -5.37
CA ALA A 188 9.86 -15.69 -4.85
C ALA A 188 9.91 -14.56 -5.89
N LEU A 189 11.02 -14.44 -6.62
CA LEU A 189 11.21 -13.43 -7.66
C LEU A 189 10.19 -13.59 -8.80
N LEU A 190 9.97 -14.83 -9.27
CA LEU A 190 8.97 -15.14 -10.30
C LEU A 190 7.55 -14.87 -9.81
N ARG A 191 7.20 -15.30 -8.59
CA ARG A 191 5.88 -15.03 -7.98
C ARG A 191 5.62 -13.52 -7.92
N GLY A 192 6.60 -12.74 -7.46
CA GLY A 192 6.51 -11.28 -7.40
C GLY A 192 6.31 -10.65 -8.78
N ALA A 193 7.13 -11.01 -9.77
CA ALA A 193 7.05 -10.47 -11.12
C ALA A 193 5.70 -10.79 -11.80
N TYR A 194 5.22 -12.02 -11.69
CA TYR A 194 3.91 -12.40 -12.24
C TYR A 194 2.74 -11.77 -11.48
N ALA A 195 2.83 -11.62 -10.16
CA ALA A 195 1.82 -10.89 -9.38
C ALA A 195 1.76 -9.41 -9.80
N ALA A 196 2.91 -8.75 -9.92
CA ALA A 196 3.00 -7.37 -10.39
C ALA A 196 2.34 -7.21 -11.76
N ALA A 197 2.68 -8.08 -12.72
CA ALA A 197 2.08 -8.07 -14.05
C ALA A 197 0.56 -8.28 -14.01
N TYR A 198 0.08 -9.26 -13.23
CA TYR A 198 -1.35 -9.53 -13.06
C TYR A 198 -2.13 -8.31 -12.56
N HIS A 199 -1.56 -7.59 -11.59
CA HIS A 199 -2.18 -6.41 -11.01
C HIS A 199 -2.12 -5.20 -11.96
N TRP A 200 -0.99 -4.94 -12.62
CA TRP A 200 -0.90 -3.84 -13.59
C TRP A 200 -1.84 -4.02 -14.80
N ASP A 201 -2.07 -5.25 -15.25
CA ASP A 201 -3.04 -5.56 -16.30
C ASP A 201 -4.49 -5.22 -15.89
N ARG A 202 -4.78 -5.13 -14.60
CA ARG A 202 -6.12 -4.80 -14.06
C ARG A 202 -6.18 -3.43 -13.41
N ALA A 203 -5.06 -2.72 -13.31
CA ALA A 203 -4.99 -1.40 -12.73
C ALA A 203 -5.80 -0.41 -13.58
N SER A 204 -6.58 0.45 -12.91
CA SER A 204 -7.31 1.49 -13.64
C SER A 204 -6.34 2.50 -14.25
N GLY A 205 -6.65 2.97 -15.46
CA GLY A 205 -5.77 3.90 -16.17
C GLY A 205 -4.44 3.31 -16.61
N LYS A 206 -4.31 1.96 -16.68
CA LYS A 206 -3.13 1.30 -17.25
C LYS A 206 -2.82 1.87 -18.63
N GLN A 207 -1.54 2.10 -18.87
CA GLN A 207 -0.99 2.55 -20.14
C GLN A 207 -0.17 1.41 -20.77
N PRO A 208 0.08 1.43 -22.09
CA PRO A 208 0.90 0.40 -22.74
C PRO A 208 2.30 0.22 -22.12
N VAL A 209 2.91 1.31 -21.63
CA VAL A 209 4.20 1.26 -20.91
C VAL A 209 4.17 0.36 -19.66
N ASN A 210 3.02 0.22 -18.99
CA ASN A 210 2.91 -0.64 -17.81
C ASN A 210 3.10 -2.12 -18.19
N GLU A 211 2.54 -2.55 -19.32
CA GLU A 211 2.69 -3.93 -19.81
C GLU A 211 4.13 -4.21 -20.26
N VAL A 212 4.78 -3.25 -20.92
CA VAL A 212 6.19 -3.39 -21.34
C VAL A 212 7.12 -3.51 -20.13
N ARG A 213 6.93 -2.66 -19.11
CA ARG A 213 7.71 -2.74 -17.86
C ARG A 213 7.43 -4.00 -17.05
N ALA A 214 6.19 -4.49 -17.05
CA ALA A 214 5.85 -5.76 -16.41
C ALA A 214 6.56 -6.95 -17.09
N ARG A 215 6.60 -6.97 -18.43
CA ARG A 215 7.36 -7.98 -19.20
C ARG A 215 8.85 -7.89 -18.94
N TYR A 216 9.41 -6.69 -18.84
CA TYR A 216 10.81 -6.50 -18.46
C TYR A 216 11.12 -7.15 -17.11
N LEU A 217 10.30 -6.89 -16.09
CA LEU A 217 10.48 -7.46 -14.75
C LEU A 217 10.39 -9.00 -14.75
N ILE A 218 9.44 -9.57 -15.51
CA ILE A 218 9.35 -11.03 -15.67
C ILE A 218 10.60 -11.59 -16.38
N GLY A 219 11.08 -10.93 -17.43
CA GLY A 219 12.31 -11.33 -18.12
C GLY A 219 13.54 -11.29 -17.20
N LYS A 220 13.68 -10.24 -16.38
CA LYS A 220 14.74 -10.16 -15.36
C LYS A 220 14.63 -11.26 -14.31
N ALA A 221 13.41 -11.61 -13.90
CA ALA A 221 13.18 -12.73 -12.99
C ALA A 221 13.65 -14.06 -13.58
N TRP A 222 13.29 -14.34 -14.85
CA TRP A 222 13.78 -15.54 -15.55
C TRP A 222 15.29 -15.56 -15.75
N TRP A 223 15.91 -14.39 -16.01
CA TRP A 223 17.36 -14.27 -16.09
C TRP A 223 18.04 -14.64 -14.78
N ARG A 224 17.60 -14.09 -13.64
CA ARG A 224 18.12 -14.46 -12.31
C ARG A 224 17.87 -15.93 -11.96
N ALA A 225 16.77 -16.50 -12.46
CA ALA A 225 16.47 -17.92 -12.31
C ALA A 225 17.32 -18.84 -13.21
N GLY A 226 18.27 -18.31 -13.98
CA GLY A 226 19.13 -19.09 -14.87
C GLY A 226 18.41 -19.65 -16.11
N ARG A 227 17.23 -19.11 -16.47
CA ARG A 227 16.41 -19.59 -17.60
C ARG A 227 16.55 -18.66 -18.81
N GLY A 228 17.71 -18.72 -19.46
CA GLY A 228 18.09 -17.82 -20.55
C GLY A 228 17.13 -17.75 -21.73
N GLU A 229 16.56 -18.88 -22.16
CA GLU A 229 15.60 -18.90 -23.29
C GLU A 229 14.31 -18.13 -22.96
N LEU A 230 13.77 -18.33 -21.76
CA LEU A 230 12.58 -17.60 -21.29
C LEU A 230 12.88 -16.11 -21.10
N ALA A 231 14.05 -15.79 -20.53
CA ALA A 231 14.49 -14.41 -20.40
C ALA A 231 14.58 -13.72 -21.77
N LEU A 232 15.14 -14.39 -22.78
CA LEU A 232 15.28 -13.85 -24.14
C LEU A 232 13.93 -13.65 -24.82
N ASP A 233 13.00 -14.61 -24.73
CA ASP A 233 11.64 -14.47 -25.26
C ASP A 233 10.91 -13.24 -24.66
N TYR A 234 11.01 -13.03 -23.35
CA TYR A 234 10.47 -11.82 -22.74
C TYR A 234 11.19 -10.55 -23.20
N ALA A 235 12.52 -10.60 -23.36
CA ALA A 235 13.31 -9.47 -23.84
C ALA A 235 12.90 -9.03 -25.25
N GLU A 236 12.65 -9.99 -26.15
CA GLU A 236 12.13 -9.73 -27.51
C GLU A 236 10.74 -9.08 -27.48
N ARG A 237 9.86 -9.52 -26.58
CA ARG A 237 8.54 -8.90 -26.38
C ARG A 237 8.62 -7.49 -25.80
N VAL A 238 9.63 -7.20 -24.98
CA VAL A 238 9.87 -5.84 -24.44
C VAL A 238 10.33 -4.93 -25.57
N VAL A 239 11.34 -5.32 -26.36
CA VAL A 239 11.80 -4.54 -27.52
C VAL A 239 10.67 -4.29 -28.52
N THR A 240 9.89 -5.33 -28.83
CA THR A 240 8.72 -5.23 -29.72
C THR A 240 7.70 -4.24 -29.15
N GLY A 241 7.37 -4.35 -27.86
CA GLY A 241 6.44 -3.43 -27.19
C GLY A 241 6.95 -1.98 -27.14
N CYS A 242 8.25 -1.76 -26.95
CA CYS A 242 8.86 -0.44 -27.04
C CYS A 242 8.66 0.18 -28.42
N ALA A 243 8.95 -0.59 -29.48
CA ALA A 243 8.76 -0.13 -30.85
C ALA A 243 7.28 0.15 -31.19
N GLU A 244 6.38 -0.75 -30.82
CA GLU A 244 4.94 -0.64 -31.08
C GLU A 244 4.29 0.56 -30.39
N HIS A 245 4.76 0.91 -29.19
CA HIS A 245 4.17 1.98 -28.38
C HIS A 245 5.02 3.26 -28.35
N GLY A 246 6.09 3.34 -29.15
CA GLY A 246 6.97 4.50 -29.20
C GLY A 246 7.68 4.79 -27.88
N LEU A 247 7.95 3.76 -27.07
CA LEU A 247 8.74 3.89 -25.85
C LEU A 247 10.21 3.95 -26.24
N ALA A 248 10.84 5.08 -25.95
CA ALA A 248 12.24 5.35 -26.21
C ALA A 248 12.97 5.56 -24.87
N ASP A 249 14.18 6.12 -24.93
CA ASP A 249 14.91 6.52 -23.72
C ASP A 249 15.15 5.31 -22.79
N PHE A 250 14.94 5.47 -21.49
CA PHE A 250 15.19 4.48 -20.45
C PHE A 250 14.53 3.11 -20.73
N ASP A 251 13.28 3.08 -21.18
CA ASP A 251 12.56 1.82 -21.44
C ASP A 251 13.22 1.01 -22.58
N LEU A 252 13.68 1.69 -23.63
CA LEU A 252 14.38 1.04 -24.75
C LEU A 252 15.78 0.58 -24.36
N ALA A 253 16.52 1.39 -23.60
CA ALA A 253 17.86 1.04 -23.13
C ALA A 253 17.83 -0.24 -22.26
N TYR A 254 16.86 -0.34 -21.34
CA TYR A 254 16.72 -1.52 -20.49
C TYR A 254 16.13 -2.73 -21.24
N ALA A 255 15.42 -2.52 -22.35
CA ALA A 255 15.05 -3.63 -23.24
C ALA A 255 16.29 -4.31 -23.85
N HIS A 256 17.25 -3.51 -24.32
CA HIS A 256 18.54 -4.00 -24.82
C HIS A 256 19.40 -4.62 -23.71
N GLU A 257 19.43 -4.02 -22.52
CA GLU A 257 20.08 -4.57 -21.33
C GLU A 257 19.60 -6.00 -21.00
N LEU A 258 18.29 -6.22 -21.00
CA LEU A 258 17.70 -7.53 -20.73
C LEU A 258 18.08 -8.55 -21.81
N ARG A 259 18.08 -8.15 -23.10
CA ARG A 259 18.56 -9.01 -24.19
C ARG A 259 20.02 -9.37 -24.02
N ALA A 260 20.89 -8.41 -23.71
CA ALA A 260 22.31 -8.63 -23.46
C ALA A 260 22.53 -9.66 -22.34
N ARG A 261 21.83 -9.52 -21.22
CA ARG A 261 21.89 -10.46 -20.09
C ARG A 261 21.41 -11.86 -20.44
N ALA A 262 20.29 -11.97 -21.15
CA ALA A 262 19.75 -13.25 -21.58
C ALA A 262 20.70 -13.97 -22.56
N LEU A 263 21.26 -13.25 -23.53
CA LEU A 263 22.23 -13.78 -24.50
C LEU A 263 23.53 -14.21 -23.82
N GLY A 264 24.02 -13.44 -22.84
CA GLY A 264 25.18 -13.81 -22.03
C GLY A 264 24.99 -15.12 -21.29
N LEU A 265 23.81 -15.30 -20.68
CA LEU A 265 23.44 -16.54 -20.00
C LEU A 265 23.32 -17.74 -20.96
N LEU A 266 22.95 -17.50 -22.22
CA LEU A 266 22.89 -18.51 -23.29
C LEU A 266 24.24 -18.79 -23.95
N GLY A 267 25.32 -18.15 -23.51
CA GLY A 267 26.65 -18.33 -24.11
C GLY A 267 26.78 -17.73 -25.51
N ARG A 268 26.06 -16.62 -25.78
CA ARG A 268 26.10 -15.87 -27.05
C ARG A 268 26.78 -14.50 -26.85
N PRO A 269 28.08 -14.45 -26.53
CA PRO A 269 28.75 -13.26 -26.01
C PRO A 269 28.87 -12.11 -27.04
N ASP A 270 29.03 -12.42 -28.33
CA ASP A 270 29.13 -11.38 -29.35
C ASP A 270 27.81 -10.66 -29.58
N GLU A 271 26.71 -11.42 -29.54
CA GLU A 271 25.36 -10.85 -29.62
C GLU A 271 25.01 -10.08 -28.34
N ALA A 272 25.42 -10.59 -27.18
CA ALA A 272 25.26 -9.88 -25.92
C ALA A 272 26.01 -8.53 -25.94
N ARG A 273 27.22 -8.49 -26.52
CA ARG A 273 28.01 -7.25 -26.68
C ARG A 273 27.33 -6.27 -27.63
N ALA A 274 26.80 -6.74 -28.75
CA ALA A 274 26.06 -5.89 -29.68
C ALA A 274 24.82 -5.27 -29.01
N GLU A 275 24.10 -6.02 -28.19
CA GLU A 275 22.96 -5.50 -27.43
C GLU A 275 23.39 -4.52 -26.33
N LEU A 276 24.53 -4.74 -25.68
CA LEU A 276 25.10 -3.79 -24.72
C LEU A 276 25.46 -2.45 -25.40
N GLU A 277 26.11 -2.51 -26.56
CA GLU A 277 26.42 -1.32 -27.36
C GLU A 277 25.13 -0.59 -27.78
N ALA A 278 24.10 -1.35 -28.19
CA ALA A 278 22.79 -0.78 -28.51
C ALA A 278 22.15 -0.09 -27.29
N ALA A 279 22.21 -0.70 -26.10
CA ALA A 279 21.69 -0.11 -24.86
C ALA A 279 22.37 1.23 -24.54
N LEU A 280 23.70 1.28 -24.62
CA LEU A 280 24.49 2.49 -24.35
C LEU A 280 24.34 3.57 -25.43
N ALA A 281 23.93 3.20 -26.64
CA ALA A 281 23.68 4.13 -27.73
C ALA A 281 22.29 4.78 -27.70
N VAL A 282 21.38 4.31 -26.83
CA VAL A 282 20.05 4.91 -26.69
C VAL A 282 20.18 6.34 -26.12
N PRO A 283 19.61 7.37 -26.78
CA PRO A 283 19.62 8.72 -26.23
C PRO A 283 18.76 8.79 -24.97
N ILE A 284 19.38 9.10 -23.84
CA ILE A 284 18.71 9.30 -22.55
C ILE A 284 18.55 10.79 -22.29
N ALA A 285 17.32 11.26 -22.06
CA ALA A 285 17.04 12.69 -21.93
C ALA A 285 17.61 13.29 -20.64
N GLU A 286 17.50 12.56 -19.53
CA GLU A 286 17.91 13.00 -18.21
C GLU A 286 19.32 12.49 -17.85
N ALA A 287 20.21 13.39 -17.44
CA ALA A 287 21.59 13.03 -17.13
C ALA A 287 21.72 12.06 -15.94
N GLU A 288 20.79 12.12 -14.99
CA GLU A 288 20.73 11.21 -13.85
C GLU A 288 20.38 9.78 -14.30
N ASP A 289 19.38 9.63 -15.16
CA ASP A 289 18.98 8.35 -15.73
C ASP A 289 20.09 7.73 -16.58
N ALA A 290 20.85 8.55 -17.31
CA ALA A 290 22.01 8.09 -18.09
C ALA A 290 23.12 7.54 -17.17
N ALA A 291 23.33 8.18 -16.01
CA ALA A 291 24.30 7.71 -15.01
C ALA A 291 23.85 6.41 -14.33
N ILE A 292 22.54 6.26 -14.07
CA ILE A 292 21.95 5.03 -13.54
C ILE A 292 22.15 3.88 -14.53
N LEU A 293 21.81 4.09 -15.81
CA LEU A 293 22.01 3.10 -16.87
C LEU A 293 23.48 2.66 -16.96
N ALA A 294 24.41 3.62 -17.02
CA ALA A 294 25.84 3.31 -17.11
C ALA A 294 26.34 2.50 -15.91
N ARG A 295 25.87 2.81 -14.70
CA ARG A 295 26.21 2.05 -13.48
C ARG A 295 25.64 0.64 -13.53
N ASP A 296 24.38 0.49 -13.91
CA ASP A 296 23.68 -0.80 -13.94
C ASP A 296 24.18 -1.73 -15.04
N LEU A 297 24.83 -1.18 -16.08
CA LEU A 297 25.51 -1.93 -17.14
C LEU A 297 27.00 -2.19 -16.85
N ALA A 298 27.56 -1.64 -15.78
CA ALA A 298 29.00 -1.74 -15.51
C ALA A 298 29.46 -3.18 -15.19
N ASP A 299 28.55 -4.07 -14.78
CA ASP A 299 28.82 -5.49 -14.57
C ASP A 299 28.72 -6.32 -15.86
N LEU A 300 28.16 -5.75 -16.93
CA LEU A 300 28.15 -6.32 -18.28
C LEU A 300 29.39 -5.83 -19.02
N THR A 301 30.53 -6.46 -18.77
CA THR A 301 31.77 -6.18 -19.50
C THR A 301 32.15 -7.37 -20.36
N ALA A 302 33.06 -7.15 -21.31
CA ALA A 302 33.60 -8.21 -22.15
C ALA A 302 34.25 -9.37 -21.36
N ASP A 303 34.63 -9.14 -20.10
CA ASP A 303 35.31 -10.11 -19.22
C ASP A 303 34.34 -10.91 -18.32
N THR A 304 33.10 -10.45 -18.13
CA THR A 304 32.08 -11.13 -17.29
C THR A 304 31.10 -12.00 -18.09
N LEU A 305 31.10 -11.86 -19.42
CA LEU A 305 30.41 -12.77 -20.33
C LEU A 305 31.30 -14.01 -20.56
N PRO A 306 30.83 -15.24 -20.27
CA PRO A 306 31.68 -16.42 -20.44
C PRO A 306 32.18 -16.49 -21.89
N ALA A 307 33.51 -16.50 -22.05
CA ALA A 307 34.13 -16.71 -23.35
C ALA A 307 33.61 -18.03 -23.93
N GLY A 308 32.96 -17.96 -25.09
CA GLY A 308 32.43 -19.13 -25.78
C GLY A 308 33.54 -20.18 -25.94
N ARG A 309 33.23 -21.43 -25.56
CA ARG A 309 34.07 -22.57 -25.89
C ARG A 309 33.80 -23.02 -27.33
#